data_AF-A0A064CER7-F1
#
_entry.id   AF-A0A064CER7-F1
#
_cell.length_a   1.000
_cell.length_b   1.000
_cell.length_c   1.000
_cell.angle_alpha   90.00
_cell.angle_beta   90.00
_cell.angle_gamma   90.00
#
_symmetry.space_group_name_H-M   'P 1'
#
loop_
_entity.id
_entity.type
_entity.pdbx_description
1 polymer ?
#
loop_
_entity_poly.entity_id
_entity_poly.type
_entity_poly.pdbx_seq_one_letter_code
_entity_poly.pdbx_strand_id
1 'polypeptide(L)'
;MDIENLVLCNLHYSFKQPGRHGIRFEHGLKTPAAPNGEAYRVGYRYALVPHEGGYIDWQQGRTVASFDWTDLGEFRREKVPAQVWLALARRRGGQPEPTLVAGTPFAVNMKIRPPRANSPGPNAELVKGIIDGVVSAFQAHTDHSTSGEVAARLAKVLPAAPKEIETLLLERRWSVLGAVPRLVFLRGPAVQWNPADDWCSAGELLTATPEPTGTGWAISGQIVELSRRSR
;
A
#
# COMPACT_ATOMS: atom_id res chain seq x y z
N MET A 1 14.49 1.46 -4.23
CA MET A 1 14.28 0.13 -4.83
C MET A 1 12.97 -0.33 -4.26
N ASP A 2 11.95 -0.44 -5.10
CA ASP A 2 10.61 -0.88 -4.68
C ASP A 2 10.65 -2.35 -4.28
N ILE A 3 10.73 -2.57 -2.96
CA ILE A 3 10.87 -3.89 -2.35
C ILE A 3 9.61 -4.72 -2.56
N GLU A 4 8.45 -4.06 -2.52
CA GLU A 4 7.16 -4.71 -2.64
C GLU A 4 7.01 -5.29 -4.05
N ASN A 5 7.33 -4.51 -5.09
CA ASN A 5 7.42 -5.02 -6.46
C ASN A 5 8.37 -6.22 -6.60
N LEU A 6 9.53 -6.17 -5.95
CA LEU A 6 10.51 -7.25 -6.05
C LEU A 6 10.06 -8.53 -5.36
N VAL A 7 9.41 -8.44 -4.20
CA VAL A 7 9.00 -9.61 -3.41
C VAL A 7 7.66 -10.18 -3.90
N LEU A 8 6.72 -9.32 -4.31
CA LEU A 8 5.36 -9.73 -4.65
C LEU A 8 5.17 -10.01 -6.15
N CYS A 9 5.87 -9.31 -7.05
CA CYS A 9 5.63 -9.46 -8.49
C CYS A 9 6.62 -10.40 -9.21
N ASN A 10 7.86 -10.56 -8.72
CA ASN A 10 8.90 -11.30 -9.49
C ASN A 10 8.81 -12.83 -9.45
N LEU A 11 8.02 -13.43 -8.56
CA LEU A 11 8.08 -14.88 -8.40
C LEU A 11 7.20 -15.68 -9.36
N HIS A 12 6.32 -15.07 -10.16
CA HIS A 12 5.25 -15.78 -10.90
C HIS A 12 4.42 -16.76 -10.02
N TYR A 13 4.65 -16.78 -8.71
CA TYR A 13 4.06 -17.67 -7.75
C TYR A 13 2.90 -16.95 -7.10
N SER A 14 1.69 -17.43 -7.36
CA SER A 14 0.53 -16.82 -6.72
C SER A 14 0.55 -17.21 -5.24
N PHE A 15 0.78 -16.26 -4.35
CA PHE A 15 0.57 -16.42 -2.89
C PHE A 15 -0.89 -16.73 -2.51
N LYS A 16 -1.76 -17.13 -3.46
CA LYS A 16 -3.19 -17.38 -3.24
C LYS A 16 -3.46 -18.38 -2.12
N GLN A 17 -2.72 -19.49 -2.08
CA GLN A 17 -2.90 -20.52 -1.04
C GLN A 17 -2.18 -20.15 0.27
N PRO A 18 -0.85 -19.89 0.29
CA PRO A 18 -0.17 -19.58 1.55
C PRO A 18 -0.57 -18.22 2.14
N GLY A 19 -0.94 -17.25 1.30
CA GLY A 19 -1.34 -15.89 1.68
C GLY A 19 -2.81 -15.72 2.04
N ARG A 20 -3.61 -16.80 2.04
CA ARG A 20 -5.06 -16.72 2.34
C ARG A 20 -5.38 -16.12 3.72
N HIS A 21 -4.46 -16.26 4.67
CA HIS A 21 -4.57 -15.70 6.02
C HIS A 21 -3.85 -14.35 6.17
N GLY A 22 -3.12 -13.93 5.14
CA GLY A 22 -2.38 -12.69 5.10
C GLY A 22 -0.99 -12.85 4.50
N ILE A 23 -0.36 -11.73 4.18
CA ILE A 23 1.00 -11.64 3.63
C ILE A 23 1.74 -10.59 4.43
N ARG A 24 2.95 -10.93 4.88
CA ARG A 24 3.92 -10.02 5.50
C ARG A 24 5.18 -10.01 4.65
N PHE A 25 5.74 -8.83 4.43
CA PHE A 25 7.04 -8.66 3.79
C PHE A 25 7.90 -7.68 4.58
N GLU A 26 9.21 -7.83 4.47
CA GLU A 26 10.18 -6.87 5.01
C GLU A 26 11.49 -6.91 4.20
N HIS A 27 12.15 -5.76 4.12
CA HIS A 27 13.47 -5.62 3.54
C HIS A 27 14.55 -5.87 4.59
N GLY A 28 15.10 -7.09 4.57
CA GLY A 28 16.17 -7.48 5.47
C GLY A 28 17.51 -6.80 5.18
N LEU A 29 18.43 -6.85 6.14
CA LEU A 29 19.79 -6.30 6.00
C LEU A 29 20.79 -7.29 5.38
N LYS A 30 20.49 -8.58 5.45
CA LYS A 30 21.42 -9.64 5.08
C LYS A 30 20.87 -10.42 3.90
N THR A 31 21.65 -10.48 2.83
CA THR A 31 21.46 -11.51 1.80
C THR A 31 21.93 -12.84 2.39
N PRO A 32 21.08 -13.88 2.47
CA PRO A 32 21.52 -15.20 2.88
C PRO A 32 22.67 -15.69 2.00
N ALA A 33 23.62 -16.43 2.57
CA ALA A 33 24.67 -17.06 1.77
C ALA A 33 24.02 -17.99 0.73
N ALA A 34 24.49 -17.94 -0.51
CA ALA A 34 24.03 -18.84 -1.54
C ALA A 34 24.43 -20.29 -1.18
N PRO A 35 23.63 -21.31 -1.55
CA PRO A 35 23.99 -22.71 -1.33
C PRO A 35 25.32 -23.13 -1.96
N ASN A 36 25.74 -22.43 -3.04
CA ASN A 36 26.99 -22.65 -3.76
C ASN A 36 28.15 -21.76 -3.25
N GLY A 37 27.94 -20.98 -2.17
CA GLY A 37 28.95 -20.07 -1.62
C GLY A 37 29.14 -18.76 -2.38
N GLU A 38 28.39 -18.51 -3.45
CA GLU A 38 28.45 -17.25 -4.19
C GLU A 38 27.78 -16.10 -3.43
N ALA A 39 28.26 -14.87 -3.69
CA ALA A 39 27.64 -13.66 -3.19
C ALA A 39 26.57 -13.16 -4.16
N TYR A 40 25.30 -13.42 -3.85
CA TYR A 40 24.20 -12.81 -4.58
C TYR A 40 23.93 -11.38 -4.09
N ARG A 41 23.54 -10.49 -5.02
CA ARG A 41 23.16 -9.10 -4.71
C ARG A 41 21.83 -9.00 -3.97
N VAL A 42 20.93 -9.95 -4.22
CA VAL A 42 19.57 -10.01 -3.67
C VAL A 42 19.25 -11.46 -3.31
N GLY A 43 18.56 -11.67 -2.19
CA GLY A 43 18.05 -12.97 -1.79
C GLY A 43 16.62 -12.84 -1.29
N TYR A 44 15.79 -13.83 -1.62
CA TYR A 44 14.40 -13.89 -1.16
C TYR A 44 14.26 -15.03 -0.16
N ARG A 45 13.59 -14.75 0.97
CA ARG A 45 13.28 -15.77 1.98
C ARG A 45 11.77 -15.80 2.19
N TYR A 46 11.18 -16.96 1.94
CA TYR A 46 9.77 -17.24 2.20
C TYR A 46 9.65 -18.18 3.39
N ALA A 47 8.79 -17.82 4.33
CA ALA A 47 8.51 -18.62 5.50
C ALA A 47 7.06 -18.41 5.93
N LEU A 48 6.46 -19.42 6.53
CA LEU A 48 5.23 -19.24 7.31
C LEU A 48 5.63 -18.62 8.65
N VAL A 49 4.96 -17.53 9.01
CA VAL A 49 5.21 -16.79 10.25
C VAL A 49 3.93 -16.72 11.09
N PRO A 50 4.04 -16.69 12.43
CA PRO A 50 2.87 -16.49 13.31
C PRO A 50 2.19 -15.15 13.04
N HIS A 51 0.86 -15.14 13.19
CA HIS A 51 0.04 -13.93 13.06
C HIS A 51 0.52 -12.82 14.00
N GLU A 52 0.81 -13.15 15.27
CA GLU A 52 1.21 -12.19 16.31
C GLU A 52 2.70 -11.82 16.29
N GLY A 53 3.43 -12.12 15.21
CA GLY A 53 4.84 -11.73 15.07
C GLY A 53 5.04 -10.26 14.68
N GLY A 54 6.24 -9.74 14.89
CA GLY A 54 6.69 -8.46 14.32
C GLY A 54 7.58 -8.64 13.09
N TYR A 55 8.21 -7.54 12.69
CA TYR A 55 9.32 -7.54 11.72
C TYR A 55 10.61 -7.99 12.40
N ILE A 56 11.43 -8.77 11.67
CA ILE A 56 12.65 -9.36 12.19
C ILE A 56 13.78 -8.32 12.23
N ASP A 57 13.95 -7.54 11.15
CA ASP A 57 15.06 -6.58 11.02
C ASP A 57 14.64 -5.13 11.35
N TRP A 58 13.35 -4.90 11.65
CA TRP A 58 12.79 -3.56 11.88
C TRP A 58 12.12 -3.41 13.24
N GLN A 59 12.29 -2.24 13.82
CA GLN A 59 11.57 -1.75 14.99
C GLN A 59 10.55 -0.70 14.54
N GLN A 60 9.30 -0.89 14.95
CA GLN A 60 8.23 0.06 14.68
C GLN A 60 8.36 1.25 15.63
N GLY A 61 8.30 2.46 15.08
CA GLY A 61 8.31 3.74 15.77
C GLY A 61 6.91 4.30 15.93
N ARG A 62 6.76 5.61 15.73
CA ARG A 62 5.46 6.29 15.81
C ARG A 62 4.53 5.88 14.67
N THR A 63 3.24 5.85 14.95
CA THR A 63 2.20 5.83 13.92
C THR A 63 2.08 7.22 13.31
N VAL A 64 2.16 7.32 11.98
CA VAL A 64 2.04 8.60 11.24
C VAL A 64 0.71 8.73 10.52
N ALA A 65 -0.03 7.63 10.36
CA ALA A 65 -1.40 7.65 9.90
C ALA A 65 -2.12 6.39 10.38
N SER A 66 -3.39 6.52 10.69
CA SER A 66 -4.29 5.40 10.96
C SER A 66 -5.62 5.62 10.26
N PHE A 67 -6.27 4.52 9.88
CA PHE A 67 -7.58 4.54 9.28
C PHE A 67 -8.39 3.35 9.77
N ASP A 68 -9.61 3.63 10.22
CA ASP A 68 -10.57 2.61 10.58
C ASP A 68 -11.15 1.92 9.35
N TRP A 69 -12.01 0.94 9.60
CA TRP A 69 -12.71 0.19 8.56
C TRP A 69 -13.32 1.11 7.51
N THR A 70 -12.68 1.09 6.35
CA THR A 70 -13.00 1.89 5.17
C THR A 70 -13.51 0.96 4.10
N ASP A 71 -14.77 1.17 3.71
CA ASP A 71 -15.40 0.44 2.63
C ASP A 71 -14.74 0.79 1.30
N LEU A 72 -14.31 -0.23 0.58
CA LEU A 72 -13.77 -0.16 -0.75
C LEU A 72 -14.82 -0.54 -1.79
N GLY A 73 -15.89 -1.22 -1.42
CA GLY A 73 -16.86 -1.80 -2.34
C GLY A 73 -16.30 -3.03 -3.07
N GLU A 74 -16.81 -3.32 -4.26
CA GLU A 74 -16.31 -4.43 -5.08
C GLU A 74 -15.03 -4.06 -5.81
N PHE A 75 -14.04 -4.96 -5.86
CA PHE A 75 -12.84 -4.73 -6.65
C PHE A 75 -13.10 -4.93 -8.13
N ARG A 76 -12.85 -3.88 -8.91
CA ARG A 76 -12.65 -3.99 -10.36
C ARG A 76 -11.16 -4.26 -10.57
N ARG A 77 -10.78 -5.49 -10.92
CA ARG A 77 -9.40 -6.04 -10.85
C ARG A 77 -8.26 -5.11 -11.29
N GLU A 78 -8.49 -4.22 -12.25
CA GLU A 78 -7.46 -3.32 -12.82
C GLU A 78 -7.26 -2.00 -12.04
N LYS A 79 -8.06 -1.72 -11.01
CA LYS A 79 -8.22 -0.35 -10.45
C LYS A 79 -8.03 -0.26 -8.93
N VAL A 80 -7.45 -1.28 -8.31
CA VAL A 80 -7.32 -1.37 -6.85
C VAL A 80 -6.61 -0.15 -6.24
N PRO A 81 -5.46 0.34 -6.75
CA PRO A 81 -4.81 1.52 -6.16
C PRO A 81 -5.69 2.76 -6.16
N ALA A 82 -6.34 3.05 -7.29
CA ALA A 82 -7.18 4.23 -7.45
C ALA A 82 -8.41 4.20 -6.52
N GLN A 83 -9.00 3.02 -6.37
CA GLN A 83 -10.19 2.80 -5.53
C GLN A 83 -9.84 2.94 -4.04
N VAL A 84 -8.73 2.33 -3.60
CA VAL A 84 -8.21 2.46 -2.24
C VAL A 84 -7.82 3.90 -1.93
N TRP A 85 -7.09 4.54 -2.85
CA TRP A 85 -6.71 5.95 -2.73
C TRP A 85 -7.93 6.83 -2.49
N LEU A 86 -8.96 6.75 -3.34
CA LEU A 86 -10.14 7.61 -3.23
C LEU A 86 -10.90 7.35 -1.92
N ALA A 87 -11.09 6.08 -1.55
CA ALA A 87 -11.82 5.69 -0.35
C ALA A 87 -11.16 6.25 0.91
N LEU A 88 -9.84 6.13 1.01
CA LEU A 88 -9.07 6.71 2.12
C LEU A 88 -9.05 8.23 2.02
N ALA A 89 -8.78 8.80 0.84
CA ALA A 89 -8.63 10.23 0.63
C ALA A 89 -9.85 11.05 1.11
N ARG A 90 -11.06 10.50 0.90
CA ARG A 90 -12.34 11.07 1.35
C ARG A 90 -12.57 10.99 2.85
N ARG A 91 -11.96 10.03 3.54
CA ARG A 91 -12.17 9.77 4.97
C ARG A 91 -11.12 10.41 5.87
N ARG A 92 -10.08 11.03 5.28
CA ARG A 92 -9.06 11.77 6.04
C ARG A 92 -9.73 12.89 6.82
N GLY A 93 -9.52 12.90 8.14
CA GLY A 93 -10.14 13.83 9.08
C GLY A 93 -9.34 13.91 10.37
N GLY A 94 -9.62 14.90 11.21
CA GLY A 94 -8.86 15.16 12.44
C GLY A 94 -7.63 16.07 12.24
N GLN A 95 -6.60 15.85 13.05
CA GLN A 95 -5.33 16.58 12.96
C GLN A 95 -4.30 15.72 12.22
N PRO A 96 -3.67 16.24 11.15
CA PRO A 96 -2.62 15.51 10.46
C PRO A 96 -1.36 15.39 11.32
N GLU A 97 -0.69 14.25 11.23
CA GLU A 97 0.63 14.07 11.80
C GLU A 97 1.70 14.84 11.00
N PRO A 98 2.85 15.17 11.61
CA PRO A 98 3.97 15.74 10.88
C PRO A 98 4.48 14.79 9.79
N THR A 99 4.79 15.35 8.62
CA THR A 99 5.40 14.62 7.52
C THR A 99 6.68 13.91 7.96
N LEU A 100 6.85 12.66 7.50
CA LEU A 100 8.09 11.92 7.67
C LEU A 100 9.25 12.65 6.98
N VAL A 101 10.43 12.56 7.59
CA VAL A 101 11.65 13.02 6.95
C VAL A 101 11.86 12.21 5.67
N ALA A 102 12.24 12.87 4.58
CA ALA A 102 12.49 12.19 3.32
C ALA A 102 13.57 11.11 3.52
N GLY A 103 13.30 9.89 3.05
CA GLY A 103 14.20 8.76 3.25
C GLY A 103 13.96 7.93 4.51
N THR A 104 13.04 8.36 5.39
CA THR A 104 12.67 7.56 6.56
C THR A 104 11.91 6.30 6.12
N PRO A 105 12.40 5.09 6.45
CA PRO A 105 11.68 3.86 6.18
C PRO A 105 10.36 3.82 6.95
N PHE A 106 9.32 3.26 6.35
CA PHE A 106 8.01 3.07 6.97
C PHE A 106 7.45 1.70 6.65
N ALA A 107 6.43 1.32 7.42
CA ALA A 107 5.62 0.14 7.18
C ALA A 107 4.14 0.48 7.01
N VAL A 108 3.46 -0.33 6.21
CA VAL A 108 2.01 -0.32 6.07
C VAL A 108 1.43 -1.60 6.69
N ASN A 109 0.74 -1.45 7.81
CA ASN A 109 0.14 -2.55 8.57
C ASN A 109 -1.37 -2.50 8.43
N MET A 110 -1.96 -3.54 7.85
CA MET A 110 -3.37 -3.52 7.46
C MET A 110 -4.08 -4.84 7.72
N LYS A 111 -5.40 -4.72 7.86
CA LYS A 111 -6.34 -5.83 7.74
C LYS A 111 -7.26 -5.58 6.55
N ILE A 112 -7.55 -6.63 5.81
CA ILE A 112 -8.57 -6.65 4.76
C ILE A 112 -9.72 -7.55 5.17
N ARG A 113 -10.92 -7.01 5.07
CA ARG A 113 -12.17 -7.74 5.27
C ARG A 113 -12.75 -8.09 3.90
N PRO A 114 -12.96 -9.38 3.59
CA PRO A 114 -13.64 -9.79 2.38
C PRO A 114 -15.16 -9.57 2.49
N PRO A 115 -15.86 -9.47 1.35
CA PRO A 115 -17.32 -9.34 1.33
C PRO A 115 -18.03 -10.64 1.76
N ARG A 116 -17.41 -11.82 1.58
CA ARG A 116 -18.02 -13.12 1.93
C ARG A 116 -16.96 -14.06 2.49
N ALA A 117 -17.38 -15.05 3.29
CA ALA A 117 -16.48 -16.06 3.88
C ALA A 117 -15.69 -16.86 2.82
N ASN A 118 -16.28 -17.05 1.64
CA ASN A 118 -15.68 -17.81 0.53
C ASN A 118 -15.00 -16.92 -0.52
N SER A 119 -14.80 -15.63 -0.23
CA SER A 119 -14.04 -14.76 -1.13
C SER A 119 -12.61 -15.26 -1.28
N PRO A 120 -11.99 -15.13 -2.47
CA PRO A 120 -10.58 -15.46 -2.65
C PRO A 120 -9.71 -14.72 -1.64
N GLY A 121 -8.76 -15.43 -1.03
CA GLY A 121 -7.80 -14.81 -0.12
C GLY A 121 -6.87 -13.82 -0.83
N PRO A 122 -6.14 -12.98 -0.07
CA PRO A 122 -5.18 -12.05 -0.62
C PRO A 122 -4.15 -12.75 -1.52
N ASN A 123 -3.88 -12.14 -2.67
CA ASN A 123 -2.77 -12.53 -3.54
C ASN A 123 -1.79 -11.35 -3.65
N ALA A 124 -0.65 -11.60 -4.30
CA ALA A 124 0.42 -10.60 -4.41
C ALA A 124 -0.06 -9.31 -5.10
N GLU A 125 -0.81 -9.42 -6.21
CA GLU A 125 -1.35 -8.28 -6.96
C GLU A 125 -2.33 -7.43 -6.14
N LEU A 126 -3.18 -8.08 -5.33
CA LEU A 126 -4.12 -7.40 -4.46
C LEU A 126 -3.39 -6.67 -3.33
N VAL A 127 -2.42 -7.33 -2.70
CA VAL A 127 -1.59 -6.73 -1.66
C VAL A 127 -0.86 -5.51 -2.21
N LYS A 128 -0.22 -5.65 -3.38
CA LYS A 128 0.40 -4.54 -4.09
C LYS A 128 -0.57 -3.39 -4.29
N GLY A 129 -1.69 -3.67 -4.93
CA GLY A 129 -2.65 -2.63 -5.29
C GLY A 129 -3.20 -1.87 -4.09
N ILE A 130 -3.35 -2.55 -2.94
CA ILE A 130 -3.77 -1.90 -1.69
C ILE A 130 -2.65 -1.04 -1.12
N ILE A 131 -1.41 -1.54 -1.07
CA ILE A 131 -0.26 -0.77 -0.59
C ILE A 131 -0.06 0.48 -1.43
N ASP A 132 -0.04 0.35 -2.76
CA ASP A 132 0.09 1.47 -3.69
C ASP A 132 -0.99 2.53 -3.42
N GLY A 133 -2.24 2.09 -3.24
CA GLY A 133 -3.37 2.98 -2.96
C GLY A 133 -3.28 3.68 -1.60
N VAL A 134 -2.85 2.95 -0.55
CA VAL A 134 -2.64 3.50 0.79
C VAL A 134 -1.50 4.51 0.80
N VAL A 135 -0.33 4.15 0.28
CA VAL A 135 0.82 5.07 0.17
C VAL A 135 0.42 6.32 -0.61
N SER A 136 -0.28 6.14 -1.73
CA SER A 136 -0.80 7.25 -2.52
C SER A 136 -1.78 8.14 -1.76
N ALA A 137 -2.62 7.59 -0.87
CA ALA A 137 -3.57 8.36 -0.08
C ALA A 137 -2.90 9.27 0.96
N PHE A 138 -1.65 8.97 1.31
CA PHE A 138 -0.84 9.70 2.27
C PHE A 138 0.35 10.43 1.62
N GLN A 139 0.33 10.58 0.30
CA GLN A 139 1.20 11.45 -0.48
C GLN A 139 0.39 12.53 -1.20
N ALA A 140 1.05 13.64 -1.53
CA ALA A 140 0.46 14.69 -2.36
C ALA A 140 1.14 14.76 -3.73
N HIS A 141 0.34 15.01 -4.75
CA HIS A 141 0.82 15.35 -6.08
C HIS A 141 1.13 16.84 -6.15
N THR A 142 2.23 17.23 -6.81
CA THR A 142 2.60 18.65 -6.93
C THR A 142 2.61 19.19 -8.36
N ASP A 143 2.50 18.33 -9.38
CA ASP A 143 2.41 18.77 -10.78
C ASP A 143 1.02 19.32 -11.11
N HIS A 144 0.86 20.62 -10.95
CA HIS A 144 -0.36 21.35 -11.32
C HIS A 144 -0.58 21.45 -12.84
N SER A 145 0.44 21.20 -13.67
CA SER A 145 0.31 21.36 -15.12
C SER A 145 -0.50 20.23 -15.76
N THR A 146 -0.53 19.06 -15.13
CA THR A 146 -1.25 17.87 -15.62
C THR A 146 -2.36 17.39 -14.70
N SER A 147 -2.53 18.00 -13.51
CA SER A 147 -3.50 17.56 -12.48
C SER A 147 -4.94 17.47 -12.99
N GLY A 148 -5.39 18.45 -13.79
CA GLY A 148 -6.74 18.47 -14.34
C GLY A 148 -7.00 17.31 -15.31
N GLU A 149 -6.04 17.00 -16.19
CA GLU A 149 -6.16 15.88 -17.12
C GLU A 149 -6.08 14.54 -16.41
N VAL A 150 -5.15 14.40 -15.45
CA VAL A 150 -5.06 13.22 -14.57
C VAL A 150 -6.40 12.97 -13.88
N ALA A 151 -6.99 14.02 -13.30
CA ALA A 151 -8.25 13.92 -12.60
C ALA A 151 -9.42 13.56 -13.53
N ALA A 152 -9.46 14.13 -14.74
CA ALA A 152 -10.46 13.79 -15.75
C ALA A 152 -10.39 12.31 -16.18
N ARG A 153 -9.19 11.74 -16.30
CA ARG A 153 -9.00 10.32 -16.64
C ARG A 153 -9.37 9.40 -15.48
N LEU A 154 -9.02 9.78 -14.25
CA LEU A 154 -9.42 9.04 -13.04
C LEU A 154 -10.95 9.05 -12.85
N ALA A 155 -11.63 10.17 -13.13
CA ALA A 155 -13.08 10.29 -13.01
C ALA A 155 -13.86 9.35 -13.95
N LYS A 156 -13.26 8.90 -15.06
CA LYS A 156 -13.87 7.89 -15.94
C LYS A 156 -14.00 6.52 -15.28
N VAL A 157 -13.22 6.28 -14.23
CA VAL A 157 -13.09 4.96 -13.61
C VAL A 157 -13.40 4.94 -12.12
N LEU A 158 -13.44 6.11 -11.47
CA LEU A 158 -13.77 6.30 -10.08
C LEU A 158 -15.13 7.01 -9.91
N PRO A 159 -15.89 6.70 -8.85
CA PRO A 159 -17.15 7.36 -8.54
C PRO A 159 -16.91 8.73 -7.87
N ALA A 160 -16.24 9.64 -8.57
CA ALA A 160 -15.88 10.98 -8.10
C ALA A 160 -15.81 11.97 -9.28
N ALA A 161 -16.18 13.22 -9.05
CA ALA A 161 -16.07 14.25 -10.07
C ALA A 161 -14.60 14.62 -10.31
N PRO A 162 -14.19 15.00 -11.54
CA PRO A 162 -12.81 15.41 -11.81
C PRO A 162 -12.31 16.49 -10.85
N LYS A 163 -13.17 17.47 -10.48
CA LYS A 163 -12.76 18.54 -9.59
C LYS A 163 -12.48 18.06 -8.16
N GLU A 164 -13.27 17.11 -7.68
CA GLU A 164 -13.06 16.47 -6.39
C GLU A 164 -11.73 15.70 -6.39
N ILE A 165 -11.49 14.89 -7.43
CA ILE A 165 -10.26 14.10 -7.58
C ILE A 165 -9.04 15.01 -7.60
N GLU A 166 -9.06 16.07 -8.39
CA GLU A 166 -7.96 17.04 -8.46
C GLU A 166 -7.68 17.66 -7.08
N THR A 167 -8.73 18.08 -6.38
CA THR A 167 -8.61 18.67 -5.04
C THR A 167 -7.97 17.68 -4.05
N LEU A 168 -8.44 16.43 -4.05
CA LEU A 168 -7.91 15.39 -3.15
C LEU A 168 -6.47 14.99 -3.49
N LEU A 169 -6.10 15.05 -4.77
CA LEU A 169 -4.77 14.69 -5.26
C LEU A 169 -3.71 15.74 -4.90
N LEU A 170 -4.10 17.01 -4.91
CA LEU A 170 -3.25 18.16 -4.57
C LEU A 170 -3.25 18.49 -3.06
N GLU A 171 -4.09 17.84 -2.26
CA GLU A 171 -4.21 18.09 -0.83
C GLU A 171 -2.94 17.68 -0.07
N ARG A 172 -2.22 18.67 0.45
CA ARG A 172 -0.94 18.49 1.16
C ARG A 172 -1.10 18.31 2.66
N ARG A 173 -2.23 18.69 3.25
CA ARG A 173 -2.46 18.59 4.69
C ARG A 173 -2.24 17.16 5.21
N TRP A 174 -2.57 16.17 4.39
CA TRP A 174 -2.50 14.75 4.77
C TRP A 174 -1.30 14.00 4.18
N SER A 175 -0.34 14.71 3.57
CA SER A 175 0.82 14.09 2.93
C SER A 175 1.89 13.73 3.98
N VAL A 176 1.57 12.80 4.88
CA VAL A 176 2.48 12.36 5.94
C VAL A 176 3.68 11.59 5.38
N LEU A 177 3.56 11.02 4.18
CA LEU A 177 4.66 10.40 3.42
C LEU A 177 5.31 11.37 2.42
N GLY A 178 5.01 12.67 2.54
CA GLY A 178 5.57 13.72 1.71
C GLY A 178 4.82 13.96 0.39
N ALA A 179 5.26 15.00 -0.31
CA ALA A 179 4.74 15.37 -1.61
C ALA A 179 5.71 14.92 -2.71
N VAL A 180 5.19 14.49 -3.85
CA VAL A 180 5.96 14.01 -4.99
C VAL A 180 5.59 14.79 -6.25
N PRO A 181 6.55 15.04 -7.17
CA PRO A 181 6.27 15.75 -8.42
C PRO A 181 5.06 15.18 -9.16
N ARG A 182 5.04 13.86 -9.36
CA ARG A 182 3.97 13.15 -10.04
C ARG A 182 3.63 11.87 -9.30
N LEU A 183 2.59 11.93 -8.48
CA LEU A 183 1.99 10.73 -7.86
C LEU A 183 1.30 9.85 -8.90
N VAL A 184 0.80 10.48 -9.96
CA VAL A 184 0.04 9.83 -11.03
C VAL A 184 0.53 10.38 -12.36
N PHE A 185 0.91 9.49 -13.27
CA PHE A 185 1.36 9.81 -14.61
C PHE A 185 0.25 9.58 -15.63
N LEU A 186 0.19 10.43 -16.65
CA LEU A 186 -0.61 10.16 -17.85
C LEU A 186 0.05 9.01 -18.63
N ARG A 187 -0.72 7.97 -18.98
CA ARG A 187 -0.22 6.82 -19.74
C ARG A 187 -1.23 6.36 -20.79
N GLY A 188 -0.94 6.64 -22.06
CA GLY A 188 -1.87 6.32 -23.16
C GLY A 188 -3.25 6.96 -22.90
N PRO A 189 -4.36 6.20 -22.94
CA PRO A 189 -5.70 6.68 -22.58
C PRO A 189 -6.00 6.64 -21.07
N ALA A 190 -5.09 6.08 -20.26
CA ALA A 190 -5.26 5.83 -18.83
C ALA A 190 -4.27 6.66 -17.99
N VAL A 191 -4.11 6.26 -16.74
CA VAL A 191 -3.11 6.80 -15.80
C VAL A 191 -2.31 5.67 -15.18
N GLN A 192 -1.13 6.00 -14.66
CA GLN A 192 -0.29 5.09 -13.89
C GLN A 192 -0.01 5.70 -12.52
N TRP A 193 -0.31 4.96 -11.46
CA TRP A 193 0.09 5.31 -10.10
C TRP A 193 1.58 5.08 -9.91
N ASN A 194 2.24 6.00 -9.23
CA ASN A 194 3.67 5.95 -8.93
C ASN A 194 3.93 6.56 -7.54
N PRO A 195 3.40 5.92 -6.48
CA PRO A 195 3.75 6.30 -5.11
C PRO A 195 5.28 6.22 -4.90
N ALA A 196 5.82 7.02 -3.98
CA ALA A 196 7.21 6.84 -3.53
C ALA A 196 7.27 5.77 -2.43
N ASP A 197 6.87 4.57 -2.78
CA ASP A 197 6.89 3.37 -1.95
C ASP A 197 8.28 2.72 -1.81
N ASP A 198 9.31 3.32 -2.43
CA ASP A 198 10.72 2.95 -2.26
C ASP A 198 11.16 2.86 -0.78
N TRP A 199 10.48 3.58 0.12
CA TRP A 199 10.74 3.60 1.56
C TRP A 199 9.77 2.74 2.36
N CYS A 200 8.78 2.10 1.72
CA CYS A 200 7.93 1.06 2.28
C CYS A 200 8.76 -0.22 2.48
N SER A 201 9.52 -0.24 3.57
CA SER A 201 10.52 -1.28 3.81
C SER A 201 9.96 -2.51 4.49
N ALA A 202 8.72 -2.45 4.97
CA ALA A 202 7.99 -3.61 5.45
C ALA A 202 6.49 -3.37 5.31
N GLY A 203 5.71 -4.44 5.39
CA GLY A 203 4.27 -4.31 5.37
C GLY A 203 3.58 -5.61 5.68
N GLU A 204 2.32 -5.49 6.03
CA GLU A 204 1.47 -6.61 6.35
C GLU A 204 0.04 -6.34 5.90
N LEU A 205 -0.57 -7.35 5.26
CA LEU A 205 -2.00 -7.40 5.01
C LEU A 205 -2.55 -8.70 5.57
N LEU A 206 -3.34 -8.63 6.64
CA LEU A 206 -3.99 -9.78 7.27
C LEU A 206 -5.44 -9.90 6.84
N THR A 207 -5.94 -11.12 6.68
CA THR A 207 -7.37 -11.35 6.40
C THR A 207 -8.17 -11.27 7.70
N ALA A 208 -9.17 -10.40 7.74
CA ALA A 208 -10.16 -10.33 8.81
C ALA A 208 -11.42 -11.15 8.46
N THR A 209 -12.20 -11.50 9.48
CA THR A 209 -13.50 -12.15 9.29
C THR A 209 -14.46 -11.21 8.55
N PRO A 210 -15.22 -11.69 7.54
CA PRO A 210 -16.29 -10.94 6.91
C PRO A 210 -17.33 -10.46 7.93
N GLU A 211 -17.96 -9.33 7.65
CA GLU A 211 -19.16 -8.92 8.39
C GLU A 211 -20.38 -9.70 7.90
N PRO A 212 -21.33 -10.07 8.79
CA PRO A 212 -22.52 -10.83 8.39
C PRO A 212 -23.35 -10.16 7.29
N THR A 213 -23.38 -8.83 7.27
CA THR A 213 -24.12 -8.01 6.30
C THR A 213 -23.21 -7.26 5.32
N GLY A 214 -21.90 -7.52 5.35
CA GLY A 214 -20.95 -6.85 4.48
C GLY A 214 -21.12 -7.28 3.03
N THR A 215 -21.21 -6.33 2.11
CA THR A 215 -21.32 -6.61 0.67
C THR A 215 -20.05 -6.25 -0.10
N GLY A 216 -19.16 -5.46 0.50
CA GLY A 216 -17.94 -4.94 -0.11
C GLY A 216 -16.67 -5.39 0.60
N TRP A 217 -15.53 -5.17 -0.05
CA TRP A 217 -14.23 -5.24 0.60
C TRP A 217 -14.05 -4.05 1.51
N ALA A 218 -13.40 -4.24 2.66
CA ALA A 218 -13.01 -3.13 3.53
C ALA A 218 -11.58 -3.29 4.01
N ILE A 219 -10.92 -2.17 4.31
CA ILE A 219 -9.58 -2.16 4.91
C ILE A 219 -9.56 -1.32 6.18
N SER A 220 -8.71 -1.69 7.11
CA SER A 220 -8.31 -0.87 8.25
C SER A 220 -6.82 -1.01 8.45
N GLY A 221 -6.17 -0.04 9.06
CA GLY A 221 -4.73 -0.13 9.25
C GLY A 221 -4.07 1.16 9.65
N GLN A 222 -2.75 1.13 9.56
CA GLN A 222 -1.88 2.20 9.96
C GLN A 222 -0.59 2.20 9.15
N ILE A 223 0.02 3.39 9.10
CA ILE A 223 1.36 3.62 8.59
C ILE A 223 2.22 3.97 9.79
N VAL A 224 3.34 3.26 9.94
CA VAL A 224 4.26 3.42 11.06
C VAL A 224 5.66 3.72 10.56
N GLU A 225 6.36 4.60 11.25
CA GLU A 225 7.78 4.82 11.05
C GLU A 225 8.57 3.56 11.41
N LEU A 226 9.66 3.29 10.69
CA LEU A 226 10.56 2.18 10.98
C LEU A 226 11.96 2.68 11.30
N SER A 227 12.57 2.05 12.28
CA SER A 227 14.00 2.14 12.57
C SER A 227 14.63 0.75 12.49
N ARG A 228 15.92 0.68 12.19
CA ARG A 228 16.63 -0.60 12.20
C ARG A 228 16.77 -1.08 13.64
N ARG A 229 16.51 -2.37 13.88
CA ARG A 229 16.86 -2.98 15.18
C ARG A 229 18.37 -3.01 15.31
N SER A 230 18.88 -2.41 16.38
CA SER A 230 20.25 -2.65 16.84
C SER A 230 20.38 -4.15 17.13
N ARG A 231 21.35 -4.81 16.51
CA ARG A 231 21.71 -6.19 16.86
C ARG A 231 22.63 -6.19 18.07
#